data_AF-A0A6M0BH30-F1
#
_entry.id   AF-A0A6M0BH30-F1
#
_cell.length_a   1.000
_cell.length_b   1.000
_cell.length_c   1.000
_cell.angle_alpha   90.00
_cell.angle_beta   90.00
_cell.angle_gamma   90.00
#
_symmetry.space_group_name_H-M   'P 1'
#
loop_
_entity.id
_entity.type
_entity.pdbx_description
1 polymer ?
#
loop_
_entity_poly.entity_id
_entity_poly.type
_entity_poly.pdbx_seq_one_letter_code
_entity_poly.pdbx_strand_id
1 'polypeptide(L)'
;MANTKSGTGQDLVTVQEAAEILGVSSDTIRRWEKKKLLRAKRSEQNYRFFDIEELKRIQRKYLGLATGVEFRVLKSKPTSFRVIELFAGCGGMALGFENAGLTTKLLVEIDKDCVNTLKLNRPSWKIILEDIANVDFTRLLSEVGNREQGTGNSGQELTEVVSENGVADSGYDSAPLAPQFWGGQNFQSPPKLGDLGGLTKTRRSPIHTSIQQRPENYYFGKYKDKYKDNVEIVAGGVPCQAFSYAGLGKGFDDTRGTLFFEFARCVKEVQPKIALVENVRGLIHHDQGRTLSTMLRTLEDLGYNPTYKLLRAQFLDVAQKRERVIIIALRRDLDLNAIFPKEKDYTISLREVLKDCPKSIGAKYPPRKREIMELIPPGGYWRNLPIELQKEYMKKSFYLGGGKTGMARRLSWEEPSLTLTCNPAQKQTERCHPEETRPLTVREYARIQSFPDDWEFTGSISSKYRQIGNAVPVNLAYHIGRCLIAMLQGEFDPETMQTC
;
A
#
# COMPACT_ATOMS: atom_id res chain seq x y z
N MET A 1 -30.64 3.85 -40.76
CA MET A 1 -31.94 3.93 -40.06
C MET A 1 -31.78 3.25 -38.72
N ALA A 2 -31.98 4.01 -37.64
CA ALA A 2 -31.86 3.54 -36.27
C ALA A 2 -32.88 2.42 -36.02
N ASN A 3 -32.39 1.26 -35.58
CA ASN A 3 -33.25 0.15 -35.17
C ASN A 3 -33.24 0.08 -33.64
N THR A 4 -33.79 1.11 -33.02
CA THR A 4 -34.22 1.06 -31.62
C THR A 4 -35.64 0.50 -31.60
N LYS A 5 -35.80 -0.73 -31.10
CA LYS A 5 -37.02 -1.21 -30.39
C LYS A 5 -36.88 -2.68 -29.98
N SER A 6 -36.88 -2.93 -28.67
CA SER A 6 -38.04 -3.52 -27.97
C SER A 6 -37.70 -3.90 -26.51
N GLY A 7 -38.49 -3.37 -25.56
CA GLY A 7 -39.05 -4.17 -24.47
C GLY A 7 -38.11 -4.75 -23.41
N THR A 8 -37.32 -3.90 -22.75
CA THR A 8 -36.88 -3.95 -21.33
C THR A 8 -35.99 -2.71 -21.16
N GLY A 9 -36.04 -1.99 -20.05
CA GLY A 9 -35.35 -0.70 -19.86
C GLY A 9 -33.81 -0.77 -19.79
N GLN A 10 -33.16 -1.45 -20.72
CA GLN A 10 -31.71 -1.55 -20.87
C GLN A 10 -31.34 -1.25 -22.32
N ASP A 11 -30.71 -0.09 -22.54
CA ASP A 11 -30.18 0.29 -23.84
C ASP A 11 -29.00 -0.63 -24.18
N LEU A 12 -29.20 -1.51 -25.16
CA LEU A 12 -28.22 -2.48 -25.62
C LEU A 12 -27.63 -2.04 -26.97
N VAL A 13 -26.31 -2.14 -27.12
CA VAL A 13 -25.57 -1.76 -28.33
C VAL A 13 -24.70 -2.89 -28.86
N THR A 14 -24.41 -2.87 -30.15
CA THR A 14 -23.53 -3.85 -30.81
C THR A 14 -22.07 -3.71 -30.38
N VAL A 15 -21.22 -4.69 -30.74
CA VAL A 15 -19.76 -4.62 -30.49
C VAL A 15 -19.13 -3.37 -31.11
N GLN A 16 -19.58 -2.96 -32.30
CA GLN A 16 -19.01 -1.83 -33.04
C GLN A 16 -19.38 -0.51 -32.38
N GLU A 17 -20.65 -0.32 -32.04
CA GLU A 17 -21.15 0.85 -31.31
C GLU A 17 -20.52 0.94 -29.91
N ALA A 18 -20.36 -0.20 -29.21
CA ALA A 18 -19.66 -0.25 -27.94
C ALA A 18 -18.19 0.20 -28.05
N ALA A 19 -17.52 -0.15 -29.16
CA ALA A 19 -16.14 0.24 -29.44
C ALA A 19 -16.03 1.74 -29.70
N GLU A 20 -16.99 2.32 -30.43
CA GLU A 20 -17.11 3.76 -30.69
C GLU A 20 -17.38 4.55 -29.40
N ILE A 21 -18.37 4.14 -28.60
CA ILE A 21 -18.70 4.76 -27.31
C ILE A 21 -17.48 4.83 -26.39
N LEU A 22 -16.67 3.77 -26.38
CA LEU A 22 -15.49 3.66 -25.54
C LEU A 22 -14.21 4.20 -26.18
N GLY A 23 -14.22 4.60 -27.46
CA GLY A 23 -13.03 5.06 -28.17
C GLY A 23 -11.92 4.00 -28.25
N VAL A 24 -12.27 2.72 -28.34
CA VAL A 24 -11.32 1.60 -28.43
C VAL A 24 -11.62 0.72 -29.64
N SER A 25 -10.69 -0.16 -30.04
CA SER A 25 -10.96 -1.15 -31.10
C SER A 25 -12.02 -2.18 -30.66
N SER A 26 -12.80 -2.70 -31.61
CA SER A 26 -13.75 -3.79 -31.38
C SER A 26 -13.10 -5.07 -30.82
N ASP A 27 -11.83 -5.33 -31.15
CA ASP A 27 -11.03 -6.40 -30.55
C ASP A 27 -10.77 -6.20 -29.05
N THR A 28 -10.64 -4.95 -28.60
CA THR A 28 -10.52 -4.62 -27.18
C THR A 28 -11.82 -4.94 -26.46
N ILE A 29 -12.99 -4.64 -27.04
CA ILE A 29 -14.30 -5.03 -26.48
C ILE A 29 -14.40 -6.55 -26.32
N ARG A 30 -14.07 -7.31 -27.38
CA ARG A 30 -14.06 -8.78 -27.36
C ARG A 30 -13.08 -9.34 -26.31
N ARG A 31 -11.91 -8.71 -26.16
CA ARG A 31 -10.90 -9.08 -25.16
C ARG A 31 -11.41 -8.81 -23.75
N TRP A 32 -12.11 -7.70 -23.53
CA TRP A 32 -12.69 -7.34 -22.24
C TRP A 32 -13.86 -8.26 -21.86
N GLU A 33 -14.71 -8.63 -22.83
CA GLU A 33 -15.73 -9.67 -22.65
C GLU A 33 -15.09 -11.01 -22.23
N LYS A 34 -14.06 -11.46 -22.96
CA LYS A 34 -13.33 -12.71 -22.62
C LYS A 34 -12.72 -12.69 -21.22
N LYS A 35 -12.28 -11.51 -20.77
CA LYS A 35 -11.75 -11.29 -19.41
C LYS A 35 -12.84 -11.04 -18.36
N LYS A 36 -14.13 -11.15 -18.72
CA LYS A 36 -15.29 -10.88 -17.86
C LYS A 36 -15.30 -9.46 -17.28
N LEU A 37 -14.68 -8.50 -17.97
CA LEU A 37 -14.72 -7.07 -17.62
C LEU A 37 -16.01 -6.42 -18.12
N LEU A 38 -16.52 -6.89 -19.26
CA LEU A 38 -17.82 -6.55 -19.83
C LEU A 38 -18.66 -7.83 -19.94
N ARG A 39 -19.96 -7.74 -19.71
CA ARG A 39 -20.89 -8.84 -19.99
C ARG A 39 -21.59 -8.58 -21.31
N ALA A 40 -21.52 -9.56 -22.21
CA ALA A 40 -22.32 -9.56 -23.42
C ALA A 40 -23.63 -10.31 -23.18
N LYS A 41 -24.74 -9.72 -23.61
CA LYS A 41 -25.98 -10.45 -23.86
C LYS A 41 -25.96 -10.99 -25.28
N ARG A 42 -26.56 -12.16 -25.48
CA ARG A 42 -26.65 -12.78 -26.80
C ARG A 42 -28.09 -12.75 -27.28
N SER A 43 -28.30 -12.40 -28.55
CA SER A 43 -29.60 -12.60 -29.20
C SER A 43 -29.82 -14.07 -29.56
N GLU A 44 -31.03 -14.40 -30.00
CA GLU A 44 -31.38 -15.72 -30.54
C GLU A 44 -30.52 -16.12 -31.75
N GLN A 45 -30.09 -15.14 -32.54
CA GLN A 45 -29.17 -15.32 -33.67
C GLN A 45 -27.69 -15.27 -33.25
N ASN A 46 -27.41 -15.36 -31.95
CA ASN A 46 -26.08 -15.41 -31.35
C ASN A 46 -25.20 -14.15 -31.54
N TYR A 47 -25.82 -13.00 -31.86
CA TYR A 47 -25.13 -11.71 -31.89
C TYR A 47 -24.88 -11.18 -30.48
N ARG A 48 -23.75 -10.50 -30.28
CA ARG A 48 -23.35 -9.91 -29.00
C ARG A 48 -23.86 -8.49 -28.87
N PHE A 49 -24.47 -8.21 -27.73
CA PHE A 49 -24.92 -6.89 -27.32
C PHE A 49 -24.39 -6.52 -25.93
N PHE A 50 -24.12 -5.25 -25.72
CA PHE A 50 -23.57 -4.71 -24.47
C PHE A 50 -24.50 -3.64 -23.92
N ASP A 51 -24.65 -3.61 -22.61
CA ASP A 51 -25.45 -2.62 -21.91
C ASP A 51 -24.71 -1.28 -21.85
N ILE A 52 -25.38 -0.19 -22.25
CA ILE A 52 -24.79 1.15 -22.27
C ILE A 52 -24.34 1.60 -20.88
N GLU A 53 -25.07 1.30 -19.81
CA GLU A 53 -24.66 1.65 -18.44
C GLU A 53 -23.43 0.84 -18.02
N GLU A 54 -23.32 -0.42 -18.43
CA GLU A 54 -22.10 -1.20 -18.22
C GLU A 54 -20.91 -0.61 -19.00
N LEU A 55 -21.12 -0.15 -20.24
CA LEU A 55 -20.09 0.53 -21.03
C LEU A 55 -19.66 1.84 -20.36
N LYS A 56 -20.60 2.71 -19.95
CA LYS A 56 -20.28 3.94 -19.21
C LYS A 56 -19.54 3.64 -17.90
N ARG A 57 -19.92 2.59 -17.16
CA ARG A 57 -19.20 2.11 -15.97
C ARG A 57 -17.77 1.72 -16.30
N ILE A 58 -17.54 1.02 -17.41
CA ILE A 58 -16.19 0.66 -17.86
C ILE A 58 -15.39 1.86 -18.36
N GLN A 59 -16.06 2.82 -19.00
CA GLN A 59 -15.46 4.08 -19.41
C GLN A 59 -14.94 4.86 -18.20
N ARG A 60 -15.77 5.02 -17.16
CA ARG A 60 -15.37 5.66 -15.89
C ARG A 60 -14.25 4.88 -15.19
N LYS A 61 -14.37 3.55 -15.12
CA LYS A 61 -13.44 2.70 -14.35
C LYS A 61 -12.08 2.50 -15.01
N TYR A 62 -12.03 2.35 -16.33
CA TYR A 62 -10.82 1.91 -17.03
C TYR A 62 -10.25 2.92 -18.02
N LEU A 63 -11.03 3.91 -18.45
CA LEU A 63 -10.59 4.92 -19.40
C LEU A 63 -10.39 6.31 -18.76
N GLY A 64 -10.62 6.43 -17.44
CA GLY A 64 -10.32 7.67 -16.70
C GLY A 64 -11.25 8.85 -17.02
N LEU A 65 -12.32 8.63 -17.80
CA LEU A 65 -13.25 9.67 -18.25
C LEU A 65 -14.36 9.98 -17.23
N ALA A 66 -14.14 9.73 -15.94
CA ALA A 66 -15.08 10.13 -14.91
C ALA A 66 -15.01 11.67 -14.73
N THR A 67 -15.78 12.40 -15.53
CA THR A 67 -15.94 13.85 -15.37
C THR A 67 -16.66 14.14 -14.07
N GLY A 68 -16.12 15.05 -13.25
CA GLY A 68 -16.74 15.51 -12.00
C GLY A 68 -16.37 14.74 -10.73
N VAL A 69 -15.36 13.87 -10.76
CA VAL A 69 -14.79 13.29 -9.53
C VAL A 69 -13.69 14.21 -9.02
N GLU A 70 -13.98 14.95 -7.95
CA GLU A 70 -13.00 15.86 -7.35
C GLU A 70 -12.03 15.13 -6.39
N PHE A 71 -10.77 15.57 -6.39
CA PHE A 71 -9.80 15.08 -5.41
C PHE A 71 -10.06 15.68 -4.03
N ARG A 72 -10.11 14.82 -3.01
CA ARG A 72 -10.14 15.23 -1.60
C ARG A 72 -9.41 14.23 -0.71
N VAL A 73 -8.85 14.74 0.38
CA VAL A 73 -8.35 13.93 1.48
C VAL A 73 -9.53 13.60 2.38
N LEU A 74 -9.86 12.32 2.48
CA LEU A 74 -11.08 11.86 3.19
C LEU A 74 -10.91 11.98 4.70
N LYS A 75 -12.00 12.29 5.41
CA LYS A 75 -12.08 12.39 6.88
C LYS A 75 -13.44 11.92 7.39
N SER A 76 -13.51 11.49 8.64
CA SER A 76 -14.72 11.03 9.34
C SER A 76 -14.65 11.38 10.81
N LYS A 77 -15.79 11.19 11.50
CA LYS A 77 -15.88 11.51 12.93
C LYS A 77 -14.96 10.58 13.73
N PRO A 78 -14.23 11.10 14.74
CA PRO A 78 -13.44 10.28 15.64
C PRO A 78 -14.28 9.23 16.38
N THR A 79 -13.63 8.13 16.72
CA THR A 79 -14.13 7.04 17.57
C THR A 79 -13.18 6.85 18.76
N SER A 80 -13.56 6.00 19.71
CA SER A 80 -12.71 5.64 20.85
C SER A 80 -11.72 4.51 20.55
N PHE A 81 -11.77 3.89 19.37
CA PHE A 81 -10.92 2.76 19.03
C PHE A 81 -9.47 3.18 18.79
N ARG A 82 -8.55 2.40 19.32
CA ARG A 82 -7.14 2.72 19.45
C ARG A 82 -6.31 1.78 18.60
N VAL A 83 -5.31 2.35 17.93
CA VAL A 83 -4.38 1.61 17.06
C VAL A 83 -2.93 1.84 17.49
N ILE A 84 -2.16 0.75 17.53
CA ILE A 84 -0.69 0.80 17.48
C ILE A 84 -0.29 0.55 16.03
N GLU A 85 0.57 1.39 15.49
CA GLU A 85 1.17 1.18 14.16
C GLU A 85 2.69 0.99 14.26
N LEU A 86 3.15 -0.08 13.62
CA LEU A 86 4.54 -0.47 13.52
C LEU A 86 5.06 -0.16 12.12
N PHE A 87 6.34 0.22 12.01
CA PHE A 87 6.96 0.61 10.73
C PHE A 87 6.23 1.80 10.10
N ALA A 88 5.95 2.83 10.91
CA ALA A 88 5.00 3.90 10.58
C ALA A 88 5.41 4.76 9.36
N GLY A 89 6.69 4.78 9.01
CA GLY A 89 7.26 5.65 7.99
C GLY A 89 6.89 7.11 8.26
N CYS A 90 6.55 7.86 7.20
CA CYS A 90 6.10 9.25 7.34
C CYS A 90 4.61 9.41 7.70
N GLY A 91 3.92 8.33 8.09
CA GLY A 91 2.57 8.40 8.66
C GLY A 91 1.41 8.33 7.67
N GLY A 92 1.60 7.80 6.46
CA GLY A 92 0.51 7.67 5.48
C GLY A 92 -0.64 6.78 5.97
N MET A 93 -0.31 5.64 6.61
CA MET A 93 -1.32 4.77 7.21
C MET A 93 -1.89 5.37 8.50
N ALA A 94 -1.03 5.87 9.40
CA ALA A 94 -1.44 6.54 10.64
C ALA A 94 -2.43 7.69 10.40
N LEU A 95 -2.13 8.56 9.44
CA LEU A 95 -3.00 9.68 9.07
C LEU A 95 -4.30 9.19 8.44
N GLY A 96 -4.26 8.15 7.61
CA GLY A 96 -5.46 7.55 7.04
C GLY A 96 -6.38 6.96 8.12
N PHE A 97 -5.81 6.29 9.12
CA PHE A 97 -6.54 5.77 10.26
C PHE A 97 -7.10 6.88 11.16
N GLU A 98 -6.32 7.92 11.47
CA GLU A 98 -6.81 9.11 12.17
C GLU A 98 -8.00 9.73 11.42
N ASN A 99 -7.84 9.92 10.12
CA ASN A 99 -8.90 10.45 9.25
C ASN A 99 -10.13 9.54 9.22
N ALA A 100 -9.99 8.21 9.34
CA ALA A 100 -11.11 7.28 9.43
C ALA A 100 -11.86 7.36 10.77
N GLY A 101 -11.20 7.91 11.80
CA GLY A 101 -11.72 8.07 13.14
C GLY A 101 -11.03 7.17 14.19
N LEU A 102 -9.93 6.50 13.87
CA LEU A 102 -9.14 5.76 14.84
C LEU A 102 -8.20 6.69 15.63
N THR A 103 -7.95 6.37 16.89
CA THR A 103 -7.01 7.10 17.74
C THR A 103 -5.65 6.41 17.73
N THR A 104 -4.62 7.09 17.23
CA THR A 104 -3.24 6.59 17.26
C THR A 104 -2.72 6.55 18.70
N LYS A 105 -2.47 5.35 19.23
CA LYS A 105 -1.96 5.15 20.59
C LYS A 105 -0.44 5.21 20.65
N LEU A 106 0.21 4.63 19.66
CA LEU A 106 1.66 4.52 19.56
C LEU A 106 2.07 4.29 18.10
N LEU A 107 3.14 4.96 17.67
CA LEU A 107 3.86 4.69 16.44
C LEU A 107 5.27 4.21 16.76
N VAL A 108 5.75 3.20 16.06
CA VAL A 108 7.16 2.75 16.11
C VAL A 108 7.79 2.91 14.73
N GLU A 109 8.89 3.64 14.66
CA GLU A 109 9.62 3.91 13.42
C GLU A 109 11.11 4.07 13.70
N ILE A 110 11.96 3.51 12.84
CA ILE A 110 13.41 3.49 13.02
C ILE A 110 14.11 4.63 12.26
N ASP A 111 13.52 5.12 11.16
CA ASP A 111 14.07 6.22 10.36
C ASP A 111 13.81 7.57 11.05
N LYS A 112 14.90 8.26 11.39
CA LYS A 112 14.87 9.55 12.09
C LYS A 112 14.14 10.64 11.29
N ASP A 113 14.26 10.68 9.96
CA ASP A 113 13.56 11.68 9.14
C ASP A 113 12.05 11.39 9.10
N CYS A 114 11.66 10.12 9.03
CA CYS A 114 10.26 9.70 9.20
C CYS A 114 9.70 10.17 10.54
N VAL A 115 10.40 9.92 11.66
CA VAL A 115 9.97 10.35 12.99
C VAL A 115 9.87 11.87 13.11
N ASN A 116 10.84 12.61 12.56
CA ASN A 116 10.78 14.07 12.55
C ASN A 116 9.59 14.59 11.74
N THR A 117 9.30 13.96 10.60
CA THR A 117 8.08 14.24 9.81
C THR A 117 6.82 13.98 10.64
N LEU A 118 6.72 12.85 11.34
CA LEU A 118 5.57 12.55 12.20
C LEU A 118 5.39 13.60 13.31
N LYS A 119 6.46 13.93 14.04
CA LYS A 119 6.43 14.91 15.14
C LYS A 119 6.05 16.31 14.68
N LEU A 120 6.53 16.72 13.51
CA LEU A 120 6.23 18.03 12.93
C LEU A 120 4.73 18.18 12.65
N ASN A 121 4.12 17.16 12.04
CA ASN A 121 2.72 17.22 11.62
C ASN A 121 1.73 16.85 12.71
N ARG A 122 2.15 16.02 13.67
CA ARG A 122 1.33 15.54 14.78
C ARG A 122 2.13 15.51 16.08
N PRO A 123 2.38 16.67 16.71
CA PRO A 123 3.17 16.75 17.94
C PRO A 123 2.59 15.95 19.12
N SER A 124 1.28 15.70 19.12
CA SER A 124 0.58 14.93 20.16
C SER A 124 0.70 13.41 20.00
N TRP A 125 1.15 12.91 18.85
CA TRP A 125 1.32 11.48 18.63
C TRP A 125 2.49 10.94 19.45
N LYS A 126 2.26 9.82 20.14
CA LYS A 126 3.33 9.09 20.83
C LYS A 126 4.11 8.29 19.80
N ILE A 127 5.39 8.63 19.63
CA ILE A 127 6.28 8.04 18.62
C ILE A 127 7.54 7.54 19.31
N ILE A 128 7.86 6.27 19.11
CA ILE A 128 9.13 5.67 19.52
C ILE A 128 10.06 5.62 18.31
N LEU A 129 11.21 6.30 18.42
CA LEU A 129 12.31 6.20 17.47
C LEU A 129 13.24 5.06 17.90
N GLU A 130 13.00 3.84 17.42
CA GLU A 130 13.75 2.66 17.84
C GLU A 130 13.55 1.49 16.85
N ASP A 131 14.47 0.53 16.84
CA ASP A 131 14.22 -0.79 16.26
C ASP A 131 13.14 -1.50 17.06
N ILE A 132 12.10 -1.99 16.39
CA ILE A 132 11.00 -2.72 17.03
C ILE A 132 11.50 -3.88 17.91
N ALA A 133 12.63 -4.51 17.58
CA ALA A 133 13.20 -5.60 18.37
C ALA A 133 13.59 -5.18 19.80
N ASN A 134 13.86 -3.89 20.02
CA ASN A 134 14.22 -3.31 21.31
C ASN A 134 13.01 -2.75 22.08
N VAL A 135 11.81 -2.78 21.50
CA VAL A 135 10.60 -2.23 22.12
C VAL A 135 9.89 -3.30 22.95
N ASP A 136 9.71 -3.03 24.24
CA ASP A 136 8.95 -3.87 25.17
C ASP A 136 7.47 -3.42 25.23
N PHE A 137 6.58 -4.14 24.53
CA PHE A 137 5.15 -3.83 24.53
C PHE A 137 4.42 -4.33 25.77
N THR A 138 5.08 -4.97 26.75
CA THR A 138 4.46 -5.38 28.01
C THR A 138 4.46 -4.27 29.08
N ARG A 139 5.36 -3.29 28.97
CA ARG A 139 5.59 -2.25 30.01
C ARG A 139 5.17 -0.84 29.62
N LEU A 140 5.00 -0.57 28.33
CA LEU A 140 4.54 0.74 27.88
C LEU A 140 3.14 1.03 28.46
N LEU A 141 2.92 2.24 28.99
CA LEU A 141 1.73 2.70 29.75
C LEU A 141 1.65 2.30 31.24
N SER A 142 2.60 2.77 32.06
CA SER A 142 2.36 3.06 33.49
C SER A 142 1.81 4.46 33.76
N GLU A 143 1.88 5.39 32.81
CA GLU A 143 1.79 6.82 33.12
C GLU A 143 0.56 7.46 32.49
N VAL A 144 -0.63 7.17 33.03
CA VAL A 144 -1.77 8.10 33.06
C VAL A 144 -2.62 7.73 34.27
N GLY A 145 -2.35 8.39 35.41
CA GLY A 145 -3.12 8.24 36.64
C GLY A 145 -2.29 8.65 37.85
N ASN A 146 -2.57 9.84 38.38
CA ASN A 146 -1.99 10.43 39.59
C ASN A 146 -0.54 10.92 39.53
N ARG A 147 -0.38 12.19 39.12
CA ARG A 147 0.28 13.20 39.95
C ARG A 147 -0.45 14.54 39.78
N GLU A 148 -1.44 14.75 40.65
CA GLU A 148 -1.85 16.10 41.04
C GLU A 148 -0.75 16.73 41.91
N GLN A 149 -0.64 18.07 41.79
CA GLN A 149 -0.24 19.05 42.81
C GLN A 149 0.76 18.65 43.91
N GLY A 150 1.89 19.36 43.98
CA GLY A 150 2.66 19.45 45.22
C GLY A 150 4.14 19.79 45.06
N THR A 151 4.44 21.09 45.20
CA THR A 151 5.66 21.69 45.77
C THR A 151 7.01 21.47 45.07
N GLY A 152 7.51 22.55 44.45
CA GLY A 152 8.64 23.29 45.03
C GLY A 152 10.05 22.74 44.88
N ASN A 153 10.81 23.46 44.03
CA ASN A 153 12.17 23.96 44.24
C ASN A 153 13.36 23.36 43.45
N SER A 154 14.13 24.29 42.88
CA SER A 154 15.53 24.25 42.38
C SER A 154 15.88 23.14 41.38
N GLY A 155 16.22 23.41 40.12
CA GLY A 155 17.19 24.42 39.68
C GLY A 155 18.55 23.73 39.53
N GLN A 156 18.84 23.20 38.33
CA GLN A 156 20.21 23.01 37.82
C GLN A 156 20.17 22.65 36.33
N GLU A 157 20.60 23.60 35.50
CA GLU A 157 21.14 23.37 34.17
C GLU A 157 22.39 22.49 34.24
N LEU A 158 22.51 21.50 33.37
CA LEU A 158 23.79 20.89 33.01
C LEU A 158 23.85 20.62 31.50
N THR A 159 24.37 21.65 30.84
CA THR A 159 25.31 21.68 29.70
C THR A 159 25.59 20.40 28.90
N GLU A 160 25.48 20.59 27.58
CA GLU A 160 26.03 19.76 26.51
C GLU A 160 27.49 19.36 26.76
N VAL A 161 27.79 18.08 26.58
CA VAL A 161 29.15 17.60 26.29
C VAL A 161 29.11 16.96 24.91
N VAL A 162 29.56 17.74 23.94
CA VAL A 162 29.98 17.26 22.63
C VAL A 162 31.20 16.39 22.83
N SER A 163 31.12 15.10 22.47
CA SER A 163 32.29 14.29 22.21
C SER A 163 32.31 13.93 20.74
N GLU A 164 33.18 14.61 20.02
CA GLU A 164 33.69 14.18 18.72
C GLU A 164 34.37 12.83 18.89
N ASN A 165 33.99 11.83 18.10
CA ASN A 165 34.90 10.79 17.63
C ASN A 165 34.23 9.97 16.50
N GLY A 166 34.89 9.98 15.34
CA GLY A 166 34.92 8.86 14.41
C GLY A 166 33.71 8.69 13.48
N VAL A 167 33.74 9.40 12.35
CA VAL A 167 32.98 9.02 11.16
C VAL A 167 33.50 7.69 10.65
N ALA A 168 32.78 6.60 10.91
CA ALA A 168 32.92 5.35 10.20
C ALA A 168 31.85 5.31 9.09
N ASP A 169 32.33 5.46 7.86
CA ASP A 169 31.60 5.32 6.62
C ASP A 169 30.95 3.92 6.54
N SER A 170 29.65 3.83 6.85
CA SER A 170 28.86 2.62 6.57
C SER A 170 28.33 2.72 5.15
N GLY A 171 29.17 2.31 4.21
CA GLY A 171 28.83 2.10 2.82
C GLY A 171 27.67 1.12 2.66
N TYR A 172 26.45 1.64 2.66
CA TYR A 172 25.30 0.98 2.05
C TYR A 172 25.31 1.33 0.57
N ASP A 173 26.14 0.55 -0.14
CA ASP A 173 26.22 0.58 -1.58
C ASP A 173 24.85 0.35 -2.20
N SER A 174 24.51 1.26 -3.10
CA SER A 174 23.37 1.18 -3.99
C SER A 174 23.42 -0.10 -4.84
N ALA A 175 22.40 -0.96 -4.74
CA ALA A 175 22.18 -1.98 -5.76
C ALA A 175 20.69 -2.32 -5.96
N PRO A 176 20.28 -2.70 -7.19
CA PRO A 176 18.92 -2.60 -7.68
C PRO A 176 18.18 -3.95 -7.71
N LEU A 177 16.93 -3.91 -8.21
CA LEU A 177 16.13 -4.98 -8.84
C LEU A 177 14.95 -5.50 -8.03
N ALA A 178 13.75 -5.01 -8.38
CA ALA A 178 12.56 -5.84 -8.41
C ALA A 178 12.39 -6.39 -9.84
N PRO A 179 12.45 -7.72 -10.07
CA PRO A 179 12.16 -8.28 -11.38
C PRO A 179 10.68 -8.09 -11.71
N GLN A 180 10.41 -7.51 -12.88
CA GLN A 180 9.09 -7.41 -13.48
C GLN A 180 8.71 -8.76 -14.10
N PHE A 181 7.67 -9.42 -13.57
CA PHE A 181 6.94 -10.44 -14.32
C PHE A 181 5.56 -9.90 -14.70
N TRP A 182 5.48 -9.37 -15.93
CA TRP A 182 4.22 -9.18 -16.64
C TRP A 182 3.95 -10.43 -17.48
N GLY A 183 3.04 -11.28 -17.00
CA GLY A 183 2.47 -12.38 -17.74
C GLY A 183 1.04 -12.57 -17.27
N GLY A 184 0.07 -12.29 -18.13
CA GLY A 184 -1.33 -12.54 -17.83
C GLY A 184 -1.63 -14.03 -17.85
N GLN A 185 -2.16 -14.58 -16.77
CA GLN A 185 -2.89 -15.84 -16.77
C GLN A 185 -4.13 -15.74 -15.87
N ASN A 186 -5.11 -16.56 -16.23
CA ASN A 186 -6.53 -16.41 -15.91
C ASN A 186 -6.84 -16.47 -14.41
N PHE A 187 -7.77 -15.62 -13.97
CA PHE A 187 -8.44 -15.74 -12.68
C PHE A 187 -9.30 -17.01 -12.70
N GLN A 188 -8.89 -18.03 -11.97
CA GLN A 188 -9.78 -19.03 -11.42
C GLN A 188 -9.98 -18.74 -9.92
N SER A 189 -11.19 -19.03 -9.43
CA SER A 189 -11.62 -18.85 -8.05
C SER A 189 -10.62 -19.43 -7.05
N PRO A 190 -10.53 -18.90 -5.81
CA PRO A 190 -9.65 -19.46 -4.79
C PRO A 190 -9.99 -20.94 -4.56
N PRO A 191 -8.99 -21.84 -4.45
CA PRO A 191 -9.25 -23.22 -4.09
C PRO A 191 -9.85 -23.26 -2.69
N LYS A 192 -10.91 -24.05 -2.50
CA LYS A 192 -11.41 -24.39 -1.17
C LYS A 192 -10.37 -25.29 -0.52
N LEU A 193 -10.14 -25.11 0.79
CA LEU A 193 -9.11 -25.79 1.58
C LEU A 193 -9.30 -27.34 1.68
N GLY A 194 -10.26 -27.92 0.97
CA GLY A 194 -10.55 -29.36 0.96
C GLY A 194 -9.84 -30.17 -0.14
N ASP A 195 -9.23 -29.54 -1.15
CA ASP A 195 -8.67 -30.24 -2.31
C ASP A 195 -7.17 -30.58 -2.20
N LEU A 196 -6.54 -30.33 -1.04
CA LEU A 196 -5.19 -30.81 -0.73
C LEU A 196 -5.27 -32.14 0.03
N GLY A 197 -5.76 -33.16 -0.66
CA GLY A 197 -5.72 -34.54 -0.17
C GLY A 197 -4.29 -35.07 -0.14
N GLY A 198 -3.86 -35.55 1.04
CA GLY A 198 -2.73 -36.46 1.17
C GLY A 198 -1.41 -35.86 1.67
N LEU A 199 -1.39 -35.31 2.88
CA LEU A 199 -0.18 -35.30 3.71
C LEU A 199 -0.52 -35.87 5.09
N THR A 200 -0.13 -37.13 5.25
CA THR A 200 -0.18 -37.91 6.47
C THR A 200 0.50 -37.21 7.64
N LYS A 201 -0.06 -37.41 8.85
CA LYS A 201 0.52 -37.09 10.16
C LYS A 201 2.04 -37.20 10.17
N THR A 202 2.73 -36.10 10.47
CA THR A 202 3.78 -35.92 11.50
C THR A 202 4.74 -34.77 11.13
N ARG A 203 4.61 -33.64 11.82
CA ARG A 203 5.69 -32.89 12.49
C ARG A 203 5.04 -31.65 13.08
N ARG A 204 5.12 -31.52 14.42
CA ARG A 204 4.72 -30.30 15.11
C ARG A 204 5.45 -29.11 14.49
N SER A 205 4.74 -28.01 14.30
CA SER A 205 5.28 -26.74 13.81
C SER A 205 6.55 -26.34 14.57
N PRO A 206 7.66 -25.96 13.90
CA PRO A 206 8.92 -25.54 14.53
C PRO A 206 8.82 -24.29 15.44
N ILE A 207 7.66 -23.63 15.49
CA ILE A 207 7.38 -22.49 16.38
C ILE A 207 7.66 -22.83 17.84
N HIS A 208 7.52 -24.11 18.22
CA HIS A 208 7.74 -24.54 19.59
C HIS A 208 9.20 -24.42 20.06
N THR A 209 10.19 -24.33 19.14
CA THR A 209 11.62 -24.44 19.49
C THR A 209 12.38 -23.11 19.41
N SER A 210 11.93 -22.15 18.59
CA SER A 210 12.64 -20.86 18.41
C SER A 210 12.29 -19.77 19.42
N ILE A 211 11.17 -19.90 20.14
CA ILE A 211 10.85 -19.04 21.29
C ILE A 211 11.65 -19.49 22.53
N GLN A 212 12.14 -20.75 22.55
CA GLN A 212 12.77 -21.38 23.71
C GLN A 212 14.28 -21.12 23.86
N GLN A 213 14.96 -20.48 22.90
CA GLN A 213 16.42 -20.25 22.97
C GLN A 213 16.84 -18.89 23.53
N ARG A 214 15.89 -18.04 23.94
CA ARG A 214 16.17 -16.86 24.77
C ARG A 214 15.78 -17.21 26.21
N PRO A 215 16.62 -16.95 27.23
CA PRO A 215 16.36 -17.40 28.59
C PRO A 215 14.95 -17.00 29.03
N GLU A 216 14.23 -17.90 29.73
CA GLU A 216 12.84 -17.67 30.18
C GLU A 216 12.66 -16.33 30.92
N ASN A 217 13.74 -15.86 31.56
CA ASN A 217 13.81 -14.64 32.35
C ASN A 217 13.93 -13.35 31.50
N TYR A 218 14.16 -13.47 30.19
CA TYR A 218 14.28 -12.33 29.28
C TYR A 218 12.91 -11.80 28.84
N TYR A 219 11.87 -12.66 28.81
CA TYR A 219 10.52 -12.27 28.37
C TYR A 219 9.38 -12.67 29.31
N PHE A 220 9.62 -13.42 30.39
CA PHE A 220 8.59 -13.74 31.36
C PHE A 220 8.99 -13.28 32.75
N GLY A 221 8.58 -12.05 33.06
CA GLY A 221 8.81 -11.42 34.34
C GLY A 221 7.71 -10.40 34.65
N LYS A 222 6.58 -10.90 35.15
CA LYS A 222 5.71 -10.21 36.12
C LYS A 222 4.85 -9.00 35.66
N TYR A 223 4.42 -8.87 34.40
CA TYR A 223 3.38 -7.88 34.05
C TYR A 223 2.50 -8.37 32.90
N LYS A 224 1.53 -9.24 33.20
CA LYS A 224 0.69 -9.93 32.20
C LYS A 224 -0.50 -9.09 31.71
N ASP A 225 -0.72 -7.89 32.25
CA ASP A 225 -2.03 -7.22 32.19
C ASP A 225 -2.02 -5.72 31.82
N LYS A 226 -1.00 -5.19 31.12
CA LYS A 226 -0.94 -3.73 30.87
C LYS A 226 -1.58 -3.21 29.57
N TYR A 227 -1.91 -4.09 28.62
CA TYR A 227 -2.56 -3.71 27.36
C TYR A 227 -3.80 -4.50 27.00
N LYS A 228 -4.03 -5.62 27.69
CA LYS A 228 -5.26 -6.38 27.56
C LYS A 228 -6.41 -5.39 27.79
N ASP A 229 -7.24 -5.22 26.76
CA ASP A 229 -8.40 -4.31 26.71
C ASP A 229 -8.12 -2.79 26.50
N ASN A 230 -6.88 -2.40 26.17
CA ASN A 230 -6.51 -1.00 25.94
C ASN A 230 -6.10 -0.61 24.49
N VAL A 231 -6.00 -1.57 23.58
CA VAL A 231 -5.73 -1.36 22.16
C VAL A 231 -6.54 -2.34 21.35
N GLU A 232 -7.35 -1.84 20.42
CA GLU A 232 -8.20 -2.69 19.58
C GLU A 232 -7.46 -3.21 18.34
N ILE A 233 -6.48 -2.45 17.83
CA ILE A 233 -5.81 -2.73 16.56
C ILE A 233 -4.29 -2.65 16.70
N VAL A 234 -3.58 -3.63 16.14
CA VAL A 234 -2.15 -3.50 15.80
C VAL A 234 -2.02 -3.56 14.28
N ALA A 235 -1.37 -2.57 13.67
CA ALA A 235 -1.20 -2.46 12.22
C ALA A 235 0.28 -2.28 11.84
N GLY A 236 0.67 -2.69 10.64
CA GLY A 236 2.04 -2.43 10.16
C GLY A 236 2.25 -2.72 8.68
N GLY A 237 3.02 -1.85 8.01
CA GLY A 237 3.53 -2.05 6.66
C GLY A 237 4.85 -2.81 6.69
N VAL A 238 4.79 -4.13 6.85
CA VAL A 238 5.97 -4.94 7.17
C VAL A 238 6.94 -4.99 5.98
N PRO A 239 8.21 -4.55 6.12
CA PRO A 239 9.15 -4.56 5.01
C PRO A 239 9.40 -5.97 4.48
N CYS A 240 9.18 -6.16 3.17
CA CYS A 240 9.26 -7.48 2.52
C CYS A 240 10.71 -7.94 2.23
N GLN A 241 11.71 -7.05 2.36
CA GLN A 241 13.10 -7.30 1.93
C GLN A 241 13.80 -8.42 2.70
N ALA A 242 13.39 -8.71 3.94
CA ALA A 242 14.02 -9.76 4.73
C ALA A 242 13.67 -11.17 4.22
N PHE A 243 12.58 -11.33 3.46
CA PHE A 243 12.15 -12.65 2.97
C PHE A 243 12.91 -13.11 1.72
N SER A 244 13.49 -12.21 0.93
CA SER A 244 14.27 -12.57 -0.27
C SER A 244 15.60 -13.25 0.06
N TYR A 245 16.17 -13.03 1.25
CA TYR A 245 17.41 -13.67 1.69
C TYR A 245 17.26 -15.17 2.00
N ALA A 246 16.04 -15.65 2.28
CA ALA A 246 15.74 -17.06 2.48
C ALA A 246 15.96 -17.92 1.21
N GLY A 247 16.02 -17.29 0.03
CA GLY A 247 16.29 -17.96 -1.25
C GLY A 247 17.77 -18.27 -1.53
N LEU A 248 18.70 -17.76 -0.72
CA LEU A 248 20.15 -17.97 -0.88
C LEU A 248 20.69 -19.21 -0.14
N GLY A 249 19.80 -20.11 0.30
CA GLY A 249 20.21 -21.37 0.95
C GLY A 249 20.76 -21.22 2.38
N LYS A 250 20.62 -20.05 3.00
CA LYS A 250 20.78 -19.90 4.46
C LYS A 250 19.47 -20.35 5.12
N GLY A 251 19.58 -21.34 6.01
CA GLY A 251 18.44 -22.08 6.54
C GLY A 251 17.38 -21.24 7.28
N PHE A 252 16.27 -21.89 7.63
CA PHE A 252 15.13 -21.33 8.36
C PHE A 252 15.49 -20.50 9.61
N ASP A 253 16.68 -20.71 10.17
CA ASP A 253 17.18 -19.99 11.32
C ASP A 253 17.38 -18.47 11.08
N ASP A 254 17.66 -18.06 9.84
CA ASP A 254 17.80 -16.67 9.39
C ASP A 254 16.43 -15.98 9.23
N THR A 255 15.37 -16.76 8.99
CA THR A 255 13.99 -16.24 8.82
C THR A 255 13.36 -15.78 10.12
N ARG A 256 13.86 -16.29 11.26
CA ARG A 256 13.38 -15.95 12.62
C ARG A 256 13.72 -14.52 13.05
N GLY A 257 14.64 -13.85 12.35
CA GLY A 257 14.99 -12.43 12.52
C GLY A 257 14.26 -11.47 11.59
N THR A 258 13.25 -11.95 10.83
CA THR A 258 12.49 -11.07 9.92
C THR A 258 11.55 -10.17 10.71
N LEU A 259 11.40 -8.91 10.27
CA LEU A 259 10.57 -7.88 10.93
C LEU A 259 9.09 -8.28 11.12
N PHE A 260 8.61 -9.28 10.36
CA PHE A 260 7.29 -9.85 10.58
C PHE A 260 7.16 -10.59 11.91
N PHE A 261 8.20 -11.28 12.37
CA PHE A 261 8.14 -11.98 13.67
C PHE A 261 8.15 -10.98 14.83
N GLU A 262 8.76 -9.81 14.66
CA GLU A 262 8.64 -8.70 15.63
C GLU A 262 7.23 -8.09 15.63
N PHE A 263 6.59 -7.98 14.46
CA PHE A 263 5.16 -7.66 14.39
C PHE A 263 4.32 -8.71 15.12
N ALA A 264 4.57 -10.01 14.87
CA ALA A 264 3.87 -11.11 15.53
C ALA A 264 4.12 -11.13 17.05
N ARG A 265 5.32 -10.76 17.50
CA ARG A 265 5.65 -10.57 18.92
C ARG A 265 4.79 -9.47 19.54
N CYS A 266 4.67 -8.32 18.89
CA CYS A 266 3.77 -7.24 19.34
C CYS A 266 2.32 -7.72 19.42
N VAL A 267 1.80 -8.43 18.41
CA VAL A 267 0.45 -9.02 18.45
C VAL A 267 0.29 -10.00 19.62
N LYS A 268 1.32 -10.80 19.91
CA LYS A 268 1.33 -11.73 21.04
C LYS A 268 1.29 -11.00 22.39
N GLU A 269 2.06 -9.92 22.55
CA GLU A 269 2.16 -9.13 23.79
C GLU A 269 0.92 -8.26 24.01
N VAL A 270 0.40 -7.61 22.97
CA VAL A 270 -0.73 -6.66 23.03
C VAL A 270 -2.09 -7.38 23.00
N GLN A 271 -2.18 -8.54 22.33
CA GLN A 271 -3.43 -9.29 22.11
C GLN A 271 -4.60 -8.43 21.55
N PRO A 272 -4.39 -7.63 20.48
CA PRO A 272 -5.43 -6.77 19.93
C PRO A 272 -6.65 -7.55 19.42
N LYS A 273 -7.78 -6.88 19.24
CA LYS A 273 -8.97 -7.49 18.60
C LYS A 273 -8.71 -7.79 17.12
N ILE A 274 -7.94 -6.92 16.47
CA ILE A 274 -7.59 -7.02 15.04
C ILE A 274 -6.08 -6.78 14.85
N ALA A 275 -5.42 -7.65 14.11
CA ALA A 275 -4.08 -7.41 13.58
C ALA A 275 -4.16 -7.16 12.07
N LEU A 276 -3.53 -6.09 11.57
CA LEU A 276 -3.49 -5.74 10.16
C LEU A 276 -2.05 -5.69 9.64
N VAL A 277 -1.81 -6.38 8.52
CA VAL A 277 -0.53 -6.33 7.81
C VAL A 277 -0.76 -5.78 6.42
N GLU A 278 -0.06 -4.70 6.08
CA GLU A 278 0.04 -4.20 4.71
C GLU A 278 1.33 -4.74 4.07
N ASN A 279 1.24 -5.14 2.80
CA ASN A 279 2.41 -5.51 2.03
C ASN A 279 2.22 -5.32 0.50
N VAL A 280 3.31 -5.46 -0.24
CA VAL A 280 3.32 -5.40 -1.71
C VAL A 280 2.62 -6.61 -2.34
N ARG A 281 2.02 -6.42 -3.54
CA ARG A 281 1.41 -7.50 -4.34
C ARG A 281 2.31 -8.72 -4.53
N GLY A 282 3.63 -8.50 -4.64
CA GLY A 282 4.62 -9.56 -4.84
C GLY A 282 4.57 -10.65 -3.76
N LEU A 283 4.12 -10.32 -2.54
CA LEU A 283 4.01 -11.24 -1.41
C LEU A 283 3.21 -12.51 -1.75
N ILE A 284 2.14 -12.40 -2.55
CA ILE A 284 1.26 -13.53 -2.90
C ILE A 284 2.03 -14.67 -3.59
N HIS A 285 3.01 -14.33 -4.42
CA HIS A 285 3.77 -15.30 -5.22
C HIS A 285 5.21 -15.46 -4.74
N HIS A 286 5.61 -14.70 -3.72
CA HIS A 286 6.95 -14.75 -3.17
C HIS A 286 7.25 -16.14 -2.62
N ASP A 287 8.42 -16.68 -2.95
CA ASP A 287 8.84 -18.01 -2.54
C ASP A 287 7.79 -19.10 -2.84
N GLN A 288 7.17 -19.04 -4.03
CA GLN A 288 6.08 -19.94 -4.45
C GLN A 288 4.87 -19.91 -3.48
N GLY A 289 4.61 -18.77 -2.84
CA GLY A 289 3.53 -18.57 -1.87
C GLY A 289 3.88 -18.95 -0.44
N ARG A 290 5.06 -19.56 -0.19
CA ARG A 290 5.45 -20.02 1.15
C ARG A 290 5.51 -18.89 2.18
N THR A 291 5.99 -17.71 1.79
CA THR A 291 6.10 -16.56 2.71
C THR A 291 4.73 -16.13 3.23
N LEU A 292 3.75 -15.93 2.34
CA LEU A 292 2.38 -15.59 2.75
C LEU A 292 1.79 -16.70 3.64
N SER A 293 1.93 -17.96 3.26
CA SER A 293 1.42 -19.08 4.06
C SER A 293 2.05 -19.14 5.46
N THR A 294 3.34 -18.82 5.59
CA THR A 294 4.02 -18.75 6.90
C THR A 294 3.50 -17.60 7.74
N MET A 295 3.26 -16.42 7.14
CA MET A 295 2.67 -15.29 7.85
C MET A 295 1.26 -15.61 8.38
N LEU A 296 0.40 -16.21 7.53
CA LEU A 296 -0.95 -16.60 7.93
C LEU A 296 -0.92 -17.64 9.06
N ARG A 297 -0.14 -18.73 8.92
CA ARG A 297 0.00 -19.75 9.97
C ARG A 297 0.51 -19.17 11.29
N THR A 298 1.47 -18.25 11.25
CA THR A 298 1.99 -17.60 12.46
C THR A 298 0.89 -16.84 13.20
N LEU A 299 0.00 -16.14 12.49
CA LEU A 299 -1.14 -15.46 13.10
C LEU A 299 -2.21 -16.44 13.61
N GLU A 300 -2.43 -17.56 12.90
CA GLU A 300 -3.32 -18.64 13.37
C GLU A 300 -2.84 -19.26 14.68
N ASP A 301 -1.54 -19.54 14.78
CA ASP A 301 -0.88 -20.10 15.96
C ASP A 301 -0.91 -19.12 17.16
N LEU A 302 -1.04 -17.82 16.90
CA LEU A 302 -1.28 -16.78 17.92
C LEU A 302 -2.74 -16.65 18.34
N GLY A 303 -3.66 -17.46 17.78
CA GLY A 303 -5.07 -17.44 18.15
C GLY A 303 -5.94 -16.50 17.32
N TYR A 304 -5.53 -16.16 16.09
CA TYR A 304 -6.30 -15.32 15.18
C TYR A 304 -6.84 -16.11 13.98
N ASN A 305 -7.80 -15.53 13.28
CA ASN A 305 -8.34 -16.01 12.00
C ASN A 305 -7.90 -15.02 10.90
N PRO A 306 -6.76 -15.26 10.23
CA PRO A 306 -6.26 -14.37 9.20
C PRO A 306 -6.93 -14.62 7.85
N THR A 307 -7.22 -13.54 7.15
CA THR A 307 -7.64 -13.52 5.75
C THR A 307 -6.97 -12.36 5.02
N TYR A 308 -6.96 -12.37 3.69
CA TYR A 308 -6.31 -11.32 2.92
C TYR A 308 -7.02 -10.97 1.62
N LYS A 309 -6.81 -9.73 1.16
CA LYS A 309 -7.30 -9.26 -0.13
C LYS A 309 -6.26 -8.38 -0.83
N LEU A 310 -6.19 -8.49 -2.16
CA LEU A 310 -5.44 -7.56 -2.99
C LEU A 310 -6.32 -6.34 -3.27
N LEU A 311 -5.94 -5.18 -2.72
CA LEU A 311 -6.63 -3.92 -2.94
C LEU A 311 -5.92 -3.08 -3.99
N ARG A 312 -6.70 -2.38 -4.81
CA ARG A 312 -6.22 -1.47 -5.85
C ARG A 312 -6.57 -0.03 -5.47
N ALA A 313 -5.56 0.75 -5.09
CA ALA A 313 -5.72 2.10 -4.58
C ALA A 313 -6.45 3.04 -5.56
N GLN A 314 -6.26 2.84 -6.87
CA GLN A 314 -6.90 3.68 -7.90
C GLN A 314 -8.43 3.65 -7.87
N PHE A 315 -9.03 2.63 -7.25
CA PHE A 315 -10.48 2.49 -7.08
C PHE A 315 -10.96 2.86 -5.67
N LEU A 316 -10.09 3.48 -4.87
CA LEU A 316 -10.31 3.84 -3.47
C LEU A 316 -9.87 5.28 -3.21
N ASP A 317 -10.27 6.20 -4.09
CA ASP A 317 -9.99 7.65 -4.02
C ASP A 317 -8.50 8.03 -3.97
N VAL A 318 -7.64 7.22 -4.60
CA VAL A 318 -6.22 7.54 -4.77
C VAL A 318 -5.92 7.73 -6.25
N ALA A 319 -5.23 8.81 -6.61
CA ALA A 319 -4.85 9.10 -8.00
C ALA A 319 -3.61 8.29 -8.44
N GLN A 320 -3.54 7.01 -8.08
CA GLN A 320 -2.38 6.15 -8.29
C GLN A 320 -2.77 4.69 -8.51
N LYS A 321 -2.23 4.09 -9.57
CA LYS A 321 -2.27 2.64 -9.81
C LYS A 321 -1.30 1.94 -8.86
N ARG A 322 -1.75 1.59 -7.66
CA ARG A 322 -0.95 0.94 -6.60
C ARG A 322 -1.74 -0.21 -6.01
N GLU A 323 -1.14 -1.40 -6.02
CA GLU A 323 -1.76 -2.62 -5.51
C GLU A 323 -1.10 -3.03 -4.19
N ARG A 324 -1.90 -3.41 -3.20
CA ARG A 324 -1.45 -3.84 -1.88
C ARG A 324 -2.21 -5.04 -1.37
N VAL A 325 -1.48 -5.97 -0.77
CA VAL A 325 -2.05 -7.09 -0.04
C VAL A 325 -2.33 -6.59 1.36
N ILE A 326 -3.59 -6.66 1.77
CA ILE A 326 -4.00 -6.37 3.14
C ILE A 326 -4.39 -7.69 3.78
N ILE A 327 -3.68 -8.07 4.83
CA ILE A 327 -4.00 -9.21 5.67
C ILE A 327 -4.69 -8.66 6.92
N ILE A 328 -5.87 -9.20 7.23
CA ILE A 328 -6.63 -8.90 8.44
C ILE A 328 -6.74 -10.19 9.23
N ALA A 329 -6.24 -10.19 10.47
CA ALA A 329 -6.37 -11.30 11.39
C ALA A 329 -7.23 -10.90 12.58
N LEU A 330 -8.33 -11.63 12.77
CA LEU A 330 -9.32 -11.36 13.80
C LEU A 330 -9.11 -12.31 14.97
N ARG A 331 -9.13 -11.81 16.21
CA ARG A 331 -8.92 -12.66 17.38
C ARG A 331 -10.04 -13.69 17.48
N ARG A 332 -9.69 -14.98 17.62
CA ARG A 332 -10.64 -16.11 17.41
C ARG A 332 -11.71 -16.22 18.50
N ASP A 333 -11.46 -15.67 19.67
CA ASP A 333 -12.42 -15.57 20.77
C ASP A 333 -13.49 -14.51 20.53
N LEU A 334 -13.34 -13.67 19.50
CA LEU A 334 -14.28 -12.63 19.13
C LEU A 334 -15.05 -13.07 17.88
N ASP A 335 -16.38 -12.96 17.92
CA ASP A 335 -17.26 -13.25 16.78
C ASP A 335 -17.23 -12.09 15.77
N LEU A 336 -16.06 -11.86 15.18
CA LEU A 336 -15.80 -10.81 14.20
C LEU A 336 -15.71 -11.39 12.79
N ASN A 337 -16.22 -10.64 11.82
CA ASN A 337 -16.16 -10.98 10.41
C ASN A 337 -15.24 -10.03 9.66
N ALA A 338 -14.41 -10.56 8.75
CA ALA A 338 -13.47 -9.74 8.00
C ALA A 338 -14.19 -8.94 6.91
N ILE A 339 -14.00 -7.62 6.96
CA ILE A 339 -14.57 -6.64 6.03
C ILE A 339 -13.44 -5.94 5.27
N PHE A 340 -13.56 -5.84 3.96
CA PHE A 340 -12.63 -5.10 3.10
C PHE A 340 -13.35 -3.97 2.38
N PRO A 341 -12.63 -2.90 1.99
CA PRO A 341 -13.25 -1.84 1.22
C PRO A 341 -13.66 -2.35 -0.16
N LYS A 342 -14.83 -1.90 -0.63
CA LYS A 342 -15.35 -2.20 -1.96
C LYS A 342 -14.76 -1.22 -2.96
N GLU A 343 -14.19 -1.76 -4.02
CA GLU A 343 -13.64 -0.93 -5.09
C GLU A 343 -14.73 -0.18 -5.86
N LYS A 344 -14.50 1.11 -6.07
CA LYS A 344 -15.39 1.98 -6.83
C LYS A 344 -15.28 1.75 -8.34
N ASP A 345 -16.17 2.38 -9.09
CA ASP A 345 -16.26 2.31 -10.55
C ASP A 345 -15.66 3.53 -11.27
N TYR A 346 -14.88 4.35 -10.56
CA TYR A 346 -14.15 5.50 -11.10
C TYR A 346 -12.70 5.53 -10.61
N THR A 347 -11.90 6.40 -11.22
CA THR A 347 -10.54 6.71 -10.80
C THR A 347 -10.32 8.22 -10.79
N ILE A 348 -9.37 8.70 -9.97
CA ILE A 348 -8.96 10.12 -9.96
C ILE A 348 -7.75 10.28 -10.90
N SER A 349 -7.84 11.23 -11.83
CA SER A 349 -6.79 11.51 -12.80
C SER A 349 -5.67 12.38 -12.21
N LEU A 350 -4.51 12.41 -12.88
CA LEU A 350 -3.44 13.33 -12.51
C LEU A 350 -3.83 14.80 -12.66
N ARG A 351 -4.67 15.13 -13.64
CA ARG A 351 -5.20 16.48 -13.85
C ARG A 351 -5.95 16.96 -12.63
N GLU A 352 -6.79 16.10 -12.08
CA GLU A 352 -7.60 16.44 -10.92
C GLU A 352 -6.74 16.55 -9.65
N VAL A 353 -5.94 15.53 -9.33
CA VAL A 353 -5.16 15.54 -8.09
C VAL A 353 -4.12 16.64 -8.04
N LEU A 354 -3.56 17.06 -9.18
CA LEU A 354 -2.55 18.12 -9.23
C LEU A 354 -3.12 19.52 -9.49
N LYS A 355 -4.45 19.65 -9.60
CA LYS A 355 -5.11 20.95 -9.75
C LYS A 355 -4.76 21.86 -8.57
N ASP A 356 -4.18 23.02 -8.84
CA ASP A 356 -3.74 23.98 -7.80
C ASP A 356 -2.78 23.36 -6.77
N CYS A 357 -1.90 22.44 -7.20
CA CYS A 357 -0.91 21.82 -6.33
C CYS A 357 0.15 22.84 -5.88
N PRO A 358 0.42 22.99 -4.57
CA PRO A 358 1.44 23.92 -4.10
C PRO A 358 2.81 23.58 -4.70
N LYS A 359 3.52 24.61 -5.15
CA LYS A 359 4.88 24.45 -5.66
C LYS A 359 5.79 23.95 -4.55
N SER A 360 6.72 23.06 -4.90
CA SER A 360 7.69 22.53 -3.96
C SER A 360 8.98 22.12 -4.68
N ILE A 361 10.01 21.83 -3.88
CA ILE A 361 11.27 21.27 -4.38
C ILE A 361 11.05 19.91 -5.05
N GLY A 362 11.96 19.54 -5.94
CA GLY A 362 11.92 18.23 -6.59
C GLY A 362 13.25 17.84 -7.22
N ALA A 363 13.35 16.56 -7.59
CA ALA A 363 14.49 16.05 -8.34
C ALA A 363 14.54 16.70 -9.73
N LYS A 364 15.76 16.82 -10.27
CA LYS A 364 16.00 17.32 -11.64
C LYS A 364 16.59 16.21 -12.50
N TYR A 365 16.35 16.29 -13.81
CA TYR A 365 17.00 15.39 -14.75
C TYR A 365 18.42 15.84 -15.07
N PRO A 366 19.38 14.91 -15.19
CA PRO A 366 20.65 15.18 -15.87
C PRO A 366 20.40 15.64 -17.32
N PRO A 367 21.31 16.44 -17.93
CA PRO A 367 21.10 17.03 -19.26
C PRO A 367 20.70 16.00 -20.33
N ARG A 368 21.46 14.91 -20.47
CA ARG A 368 21.16 13.86 -21.47
C ARG A 368 19.78 13.21 -21.26
N LYS A 369 19.36 13.04 -20.00
CA LYS A 369 18.04 12.48 -19.72
C LYS A 369 16.94 13.49 -20.06
N ARG A 370 17.17 14.78 -19.78
CA ARG A 370 16.23 15.84 -20.12
C ARG A 370 15.97 15.89 -21.62
N GLU A 371 17.01 15.86 -22.46
CA GLU A 371 16.91 15.80 -23.93
C GLU A 371 16.02 14.63 -24.39
N ILE A 372 16.23 13.43 -23.83
CA ILE A 372 15.40 12.26 -24.16
C ILE A 372 13.95 12.48 -23.74
N MET A 373 13.71 13.00 -22.55
CA MET A 373 12.35 13.20 -22.02
C MET A 373 11.57 14.31 -22.74
N GLU A 374 12.25 15.30 -23.33
CA GLU A 374 11.63 16.37 -24.15
C GLU A 374 10.95 15.81 -25.40
N LEU A 375 11.46 14.71 -25.95
CA LEU A 375 10.91 14.03 -27.12
C LEU A 375 9.72 13.11 -26.80
N ILE A 376 9.43 12.87 -25.51
CA ILE A 376 8.35 11.97 -25.10
C ILE A 376 7.06 12.77 -24.91
N PRO A 377 5.97 12.49 -25.65
CA PRO A 377 4.69 13.17 -25.45
C PRO A 377 4.01 12.73 -24.15
N PRO A 378 3.02 13.48 -23.63
CA PRO A 378 2.22 13.07 -22.47
C PRO A 378 1.68 11.64 -22.62
N GLY A 379 1.80 10.82 -21.58
CA GLY A 379 1.44 9.39 -21.62
C GLY A 379 2.40 8.48 -22.43
N GLY A 380 3.36 9.07 -23.14
CA GLY A 380 4.36 8.39 -23.95
C GLY A 380 5.49 7.72 -23.16
N TYR A 381 6.32 6.95 -23.86
CA TYR A 381 7.46 6.24 -23.30
C TYR A 381 8.55 6.02 -24.37
N TRP A 382 9.61 5.29 -24.06
CA TRP A 382 10.78 5.12 -24.96
C TRP A 382 10.48 4.78 -26.42
N ARG A 383 9.36 4.10 -26.73
CA ARG A 383 8.96 3.78 -28.12
C ARG A 383 8.53 4.99 -28.95
N ASN A 384 8.28 6.13 -28.32
CA ASN A 384 7.98 7.38 -29.01
C ASN A 384 9.25 8.06 -29.55
N LEU A 385 10.45 7.62 -29.14
CA LEU A 385 11.70 8.16 -29.67
C LEU A 385 11.93 7.68 -31.12
N PRO A 386 12.70 8.43 -31.92
CA PRO A 386 13.27 7.92 -33.17
C PRO A 386 14.05 6.62 -32.93
N ILE A 387 14.00 5.68 -33.90
CA ILE A 387 14.54 4.32 -33.75
C ILE A 387 16.01 4.28 -33.32
N GLU A 388 16.84 5.19 -33.80
CA GLU A 388 18.25 5.26 -33.41
C GLU A 388 18.44 5.69 -31.95
N LEU A 389 17.64 6.67 -31.48
CA LEU A 389 17.62 7.06 -30.08
C LEU A 389 17.02 5.96 -29.17
N GLN A 390 16.07 5.16 -29.68
CA GLN A 390 15.58 4.00 -28.95
C GLN A 390 16.73 3.02 -28.66
N LYS A 391 17.50 2.63 -29.69
CA LYS A 391 18.63 1.70 -29.55
C LYS A 391 19.70 2.26 -28.61
N GLU A 392 20.06 3.53 -28.78
CA GLU A 392 21.06 4.19 -27.95
C GLU A 392 20.64 4.26 -26.47
N TYR A 393 19.42 4.72 -26.18
CA TYR A 393 18.94 4.92 -24.82
C TYR A 393 18.70 3.60 -24.08
N MET A 394 18.10 2.63 -24.78
CA MET A 394 17.72 1.33 -24.23
C MET A 394 18.88 0.35 -24.18
N LYS A 395 19.92 0.52 -25.02
CA LYS A 395 21.08 -0.37 -25.12
C LYS A 395 20.62 -1.83 -25.32
N LYS A 396 21.25 -2.78 -24.62
CA LYS A 396 20.87 -4.21 -24.64
C LYS A 396 19.37 -4.45 -24.39
N SER A 397 18.72 -3.59 -23.59
CA SER A 397 17.29 -3.73 -23.29
C SER A 397 16.39 -3.51 -24.51
N PHE A 398 16.86 -2.85 -25.56
CA PHE A 398 16.10 -2.69 -26.82
C PHE A 398 15.73 -4.06 -27.43
N TYR A 399 16.69 -4.99 -27.42
CA TYR A 399 16.59 -6.30 -28.07
C TYR A 399 15.92 -7.38 -27.21
N LEU A 400 15.61 -7.09 -25.95
CA LEU A 400 14.91 -8.02 -25.05
C LEU A 400 13.38 -7.91 -25.21
N GLY A 401 12.64 -8.96 -24.89
CA GLY A 401 11.17 -8.93 -24.81
C GLY A 401 10.61 -8.04 -23.67
N GLY A 402 9.28 -8.01 -23.51
CA GLY A 402 8.64 -7.47 -22.28
C GLY A 402 8.20 -6.00 -22.27
N GLY A 403 8.15 -5.30 -23.41
CA GLY A 403 7.52 -3.97 -23.56
C GLY A 403 8.29 -2.79 -22.92
N LYS A 404 8.79 -2.92 -21.69
CA LYS A 404 9.61 -1.94 -20.94
C LYS A 404 8.98 -0.55 -20.87
N THR A 405 7.66 -0.50 -20.70
CA THR A 405 6.86 0.72 -20.77
C THR A 405 7.20 1.76 -19.69
N GLY A 406 7.94 1.37 -18.64
CA GLY A 406 8.45 2.29 -17.61
C GLY A 406 9.71 3.07 -17.99
N MET A 407 10.38 2.72 -19.09
CA MET A 407 11.58 3.45 -19.55
C MET A 407 11.19 4.71 -20.33
N ALA A 408 11.86 5.82 -19.98
CA ALA A 408 11.57 7.17 -20.50
C ALA A 408 10.06 7.50 -20.44
N ARG A 409 9.39 7.12 -19.36
CA ARG A 409 7.94 7.24 -19.22
C ARG A 409 7.54 8.66 -18.84
N ARG A 410 6.66 9.27 -19.64
CA ARG A 410 5.92 10.49 -19.29
C ARG A 410 4.51 10.13 -18.83
N LEU A 411 4.08 10.74 -17.74
CA LEU A 411 2.74 10.51 -17.20
C LEU A 411 1.68 11.20 -18.09
N SER A 412 0.42 10.75 -17.97
CA SER A 412 -0.72 11.32 -18.69
C SER A 412 -1.56 12.16 -17.73
N TRP A 413 -2.14 13.27 -18.21
CA TRP A 413 -3.09 14.05 -17.43
C TRP A 413 -4.40 13.29 -17.16
N GLU A 414 -4.80 12.41 -18.08
CA GLU A 414 -6.13 11.78 -18.09
C GLU A 414 -6.19 10.46 -17.29
N GLU A 415 -5.05 9.99 -16.77
CA GLU A 415 -4.99 8.74 -16.01
C GLU A 415 -4.44 8.96 -14.60
N PRO A 416 -4.75 8.06 -13.65
CA PRO A 416 -4.02 8.01 -12.39
C PRO A 416 -2.53 7.77 -12.62
N SER A 417 -1.70 8.26 -11.71
CA SER A 417 -0.26 8.04 -11.74
C SER A 417 0.09 6.55 -11.72
N LEU A 418 1.21 6.17 -12.32
CA LEU A 418 1.82 4.87 -12.05
C LEU A 418 2.29 4.81 -10.59
N THR A 419 2.48 3.61 -10.03
CA THR A 419 2.93 3.45 -8.63
C THR A 419 4.12 4.36 -8.34
N LEU A 420 4.01 5.28 -7.39
CA LEU A 420 5.12 6.14 -7.01
C LEU A 420 6.21 5.28 -6.35
N THR A 421 7.46 5.57 -6.71
CA THR A 421 8.63 4.86 -6.18
C THR A 421 9.49 5.82 -5.37
N CYS A 422 10.38 5.28 -4.53
CA CYS A 422 11.27 6.07 -3.68
C CYS A 422 12.25 6.98 -4.44
N ASN A 423 12.36 6.83 -5.77
CA ASN A 423 13.15 7.70 -6.63
C ASN A 423 12.33 8.07 -7.89
N PRO A 424 11.93 9.34 -8.04
CA PRO A 424 11.10 9.77 -9.17
C PRO A 424 11.82 9.76 -10.52
N ALA A 425 13.16 9.74 -10.50
CA ALA A 425 14.02 9.89 -11.66
C ALA A 425 14.70 8.57 -12.09
N GLN A 426 14.21 7.41 -11.63
CA GLN A 426 14.84 6.12 -11.87
C GLN A 426 14.56 5.61 -13.30
N LYS A 427 15.60 5.17 -14.01
CA LYS A 427 15.55 4.86 -15.47
C LYS A 427 14.43 3.91 -15.90
N GLN A 428 14.02 2.96 -15.05
CA GLN A 428 13.00 1.95 -15.34
C GLN A 428 11.59 2.31 -14.81
N THR A 429 11.51 3.31 -13.94
CA THR A 429 10.29 3.69 -13.20
C THR A 429 10.13 5.21 -13.21
N GLU A 430 10.38 5.82 -14.36
CA GLU A 430 10.36 7.27 -14.54
C GLU A 430 8.98 7.85 -14.20
N ARG A 431 8.94 8.95 -13.46
CA ARG A 431 7.72 9.69 -13.11
C ARG A 431 7.82 11.12 -13.60
N CYS A 432 7.99 11.28 -14.92
CA CYS A 432 8.01 12.60 -15.54
C CYS A 432 6.63 13.25 -15.49
N HIS A 433 6.61 14.52 -15.10
CA HIS A 433 5.42 15.36 -15.12
C HIS A 433 4.78 15.35 -16.52
N PRO A 434 3.43 15.35 -16.63
CA PRO A 434 2.76 15.22 -17.93
C PRO A 434 3.11 16.35 -18.91
N GLU A 435 3.33 17.56 -18.42
CA GLU A 435 3.62 18.74 -19.25
C GLU A 435 5.09 19.15 -19.18
N GLU A 436 5.57 19.55 -18.01
CA GLU A 436 6.97 19.95 -17.82
C GLU A 436 7.98 18.79 -17.93
N THR A 437 9.16 19.02 -18.54
CA THR A 437 10.24 18.03 -18.63
C THR A 437 11.06 17.98 -17.32
N ARG A 438 10.42 17.48 -16.28
CA ARG A 438 11.01 17.20 -14.97
C ARG A 438 10.30 16.02 -14.30
N PRO A 439 10.94 15.35 -13.33
CA PRO A 439 10.21 14.49 -12.40
C PRO A 439 9.13 15.28 -11.65
N LEU A 440 8.14 14.56 -11.12
CA LEU A 440 7.18 15.14 -10.18
C LEU A 440 7.89 15.70 -8.93
N THR A 441 7.45 16.86 -8.43
CA THR A 441 7.95 17.49 -7.19
C THR A 441 7.54 16.70 -5.95
N VAL A 442 8.11 17.04 -4.78
CA VAL A 442 7.78 16.39 -3.50
C VAL A 442 6.29 16.55 -3.16
N ARG A 443 5.70 17.74 -3.33
CA ARG A 443 4.27 17.99 -3.05
C ARG A 443 3.36 17.30 -4.05
N GLU A 444 3.70 17.27 -5.34
CA GLU A 444 2.95 16.49 -6.35
C GLU A 444 2.95 15.00 -5.98
N TYR A 445 4.09 14.47 -5.54
CA TYR A 445 4.23 13.11 -5.00
C TYR A 445 3.32 12.86 -3.80
N ALA A 446 3.34 13.77 -2.83
CA ALA A 446 2.55 13.67 -1.61
C ALA A 446 1.04 13.67 -1.91
N ARG A 447 0.57 14.54 -2.81
CA ARG A 447 -0.84 14.61 -3.22
C ARG A 447 -1.33 13.34 -3.93
N ILE A 448 -0.51 12.76 -4.79
CA ILE A 448 -0.83 11.47 -5.45
C ILE A 448 -0.94 10.32 -4.42
N GLN A 449 -0.24 10.42 -3.28
CA GLN A 449 -0.38 9.54 -2.12
C GLN A 449 -1.51 9.98 -1.15
N SER A 450 -2.30 10.97 -1.54
CA SER A 450 -3.42 11.53 -0.79
C SER A 450 -3.03 12.22 0.53
N PHE A 451 -1.78 12.66 0.69
CA PHE A 451 -1.43 13.54 1.80
C PHE A 451 -2.04 14.93 1.61
N PRO A 452 -2.52 15.58 2.69
CA PRO A 452 -2.99 16.95 2.62
C PRO A 452 -1.82 17.92 2.39
N ASP A 453 -2.13 19.10 1.86
CA ASP A 453 -1.13 20.09 1.43
C ASP A 453 -0.35 20.70 2.61
N ASP A 454 -0.92 20.66 3.80
CA ASP A 454 -0.31 21.07 5.07
C ASP A 454 0.58 19.98 5.68
N TRP A 455 0.59 18.75 5.14
CA TRP A 455 1.49 17.70 5.64
C TRP A 455 2.92 17.92 5.13
N GLU A 456 3.83 18.31 6.01
CA GLU A 456 5.21 18.64 5.69
C GLU A 456 6.15 17.43 5.82
N PHE A 457 7.23 17.41 5.03
CA PHE A 457 8.23 16.32 5.08
C PHE A 457 9.60 16.88 5.40
N THR A 458 10.31 16.23 6.32
CA THR A 458 11.66 16.59 6.78
C THR A 458 12.75 15.78 6.06
N GLY A 459 14.02 16.17 6.24
CA GLY A 459 15.17 15.51 5.63
C GLY A 459 15.53 15.98 4.21
N SER A 460 16.49 15.30 3.59
CA SER A 460 16.94 15.60 2.22
C SER A 460 15.85 15.33 1.17
N ILE A 461 15.97 15.89 -0.04
CA ILE A 461 15.01 15.63 -1.14
C ILE A 461 14.84 14.12 -1.39
N SER A 462 15.94 13.37 -1.41
CA SER A 462 15.93 11.91 -1.57
C SER A 462 15.22 11.20 -0.42
N SER A 463 15.42 11.67 0.82
CA SER A 463 14.69 11.15 2.00
C SER A 463 13.19 11.40 1.88
N LYS A 464 12.76 12.60 1.49
CA LYS A 464 11.34 12.94 1.30
C LYS A 464 10.67 12.05 0.25
N TYR A 465 11.34 11.79 -0.88
CA TYR A 465 10.80 10.86 -1.89
C TYR A 465 10.71 9.42 -1.38
N ARG A 466 11.70 8.96 -0.60
CA ARG A 466 11.67 7.63 0.02
C ARG A 466 10.52 7.49 1.01
N GLN A 467 10.35 8.47 1.90
CA GLN A 467 9.24 8.58 2.84
C GLN A 467 7.89 8.44 2.10
N ILE A 468 7.65 9.32 1.11
CA ILE A 468 6.37 9.34 0.38
C ILE A 468 6.17 8.06 -0.46
N GLY A 469 7.21 7.54 -1.11
CA GLY A 469 7.12 6.34 -1.96
C GLY A 469 6.81 5.06 -1.17
N ASN A 470 7.34 4.95 0.05
CA ASN A 470 7.10 3.82 0.95
C ASN A 470 5.73 3.88 1.61
N ALA A 471 5.17 5.07 1.86
CA ALA A 471 3.90 5.24 2.55
C ALA A 471 2.74 4.44 1.92
N VAL A 472 1.79 4.03 2.76
CA VAL A 472 0.45 3.66 2.32
C VAL A 472 -0.30 4.95 1.96
N PRO A 473 -0.99 5.04 0.80
CA PRO A 473 -1.78 6.22 0.48
C PRO A 473 -2.82 6.50 1.57
N VAL A 474 -2.96 7.76 1.97
CA VAL A 474 -3.82 8.18 3.09
C VAL A 474 -5.28 7.76 2.87
N ASN A 475 -5.83 7.97 1.67
CA ASN A 475 -7.21 7.58 1.36
C ASN A 475 -7.40 6.05 1.31
N LEU A 476 -6.38 5.28 0.91
CA LEU A 476 -6.44 3.82 0.98
C LEU A 476 -6.51 3.36 2.45
N ALA A 477 -5.63 3.92 3.30
CA ALA A 477 -5.64 3.63 4.73
C ALA A 477 -6.94 4.10 5.40
N TYR A 478 -7.53 5.22 4.97
CA TYR A 478 -8.85 5.67 5.41
C TYR A 478 -9.93 4.61 5.15
N HIS A 479 -10.03 4.10 3.92
CA HIS A 479 -11.02 3.08 3.56
C HIS A 479 -10.83 1.78 4.35
N ILE A 480 -9.58 1.38 4.58
CA ILE A 480 -9.25 0.26 5.44
C ILE A 480 -9.70 0.55 6.89
N GLY A 481 -9.36 1.73 7.43
CA GLY A 481 -9.73 2.15 8.78
C GLY A 481 -11.24 2.15 9.01
N ARG A 482 -12.04 2.59 8.03
CA ARG A 482 -13.51 2.50 8.08
C ARG A 482 -14.00 1.05 8.18
N CYS A 483 -13.36 0.12 7.48
CA CYS A 483 -13.69 -1.30 7.60
C CYS A 483 -13.29 -1.87 8.97
N LEU A 484 -12.14 -1.47 9.53
CA LEU A 484 -11.71 -1.89 10.87
C LEU A 484 -12.69 -1.42 11.94
N ILE A 485 -13.12 -0.16 11.87
CA ILE A 485 -14.13 0.41 12.77
C ILE A 485 -15.45 -0.36 12.64
N ALA A 486 -15.91 -0.61 11.41
CA ALA A 486 -17.13 -1.36 11.14
C ALA A 486 -17.09 -2.78 11.73
N MET A 487 -15.96 -3.49 11.63
CA MET A 487 -15.78 -4.78 12.32
C MET A 487 -15.93 -4.65 13.83
N LEU A 488 -15.32 -3.63 14.45
CA LEU A 488 -15.38 -3.42 15.89
C LEU A 488 -16.76 -3.00 16.39
N GLN A 489 -17.59 -2.39 15.53
CA GLN A 489 -18.96 -1.97 15.84
C GLN A 489 -20.02 -3.01 15.45
N GLY A 490 -19.67 -4.01 14.63
CA GLY A 490 -20.63 -4.93 14.04
C GLY A 490 -21.49 -4.29 12.94
N GLU A 491 -21.00 -3.22 12.31
CA GLU A 491 -21.68 -2.52 11.22
C GLU A 491 -21.18 -3.01 9.86
N PHE A 492 -22.04 -3.03 8.84
CA PHE A 492 -21.65 -3.36 7.47
C PHE A 492 -22.42 -2.50 6.47
N ASP A 493 -21.68 -1.78 5.63
CA ASP A 493 -22.25 -0.99 4.54
C ASP A 493 -21.94 -1.65 3.18
N PRO A 494 -22.93 -2.26 2.50
CA PRO A 494 -22.72 -2.94 1.23
C PRO A 494 -22.35 -2.00 0.06
N GLU A 495 -22.53 -0.69 0.21
CA GLU A 495 -22.15 0.29 -0.82
C GLU A 495 -20.64 0.53 -0.83
N THR A 496 -20.03 0.57 0.35
CA THR A 496 -18.59 0.90 0.51
C THR A 496 -17.74 -0.27 0.95
N MET A 497 -18.34 -1.40 1.35
CA MET A 497 -17.66 -2.55 1.93
C MET A 497 -18.05 -3.86 1.25
N GLN A 498 -17.20 -4.87 1.44
CA GLN A 498 -17.39 -6.23 0.96
C GLN A 498 -16.79 -7.22 1.96
N THR A 499 -17.37 -8.40 2.05
CA THR A 499 -16.76 -9.52 2.75
C THR A 499 -15.67 -10.15 1.87
N CYS A 500 -14.95 -11.12 2.44
CA CYS A 500 -13.78 -11.69 1.80
C CYS A 500 -14.10 -12.39 0.48
#